data_AF-A0A356QL10-F1
#
_entry.id   AF-A0A356QL10-F1
#
_cell.length_a   1.000
_cell.length_b   1.000
_cell.length_c   1.000
_cell.angle_alpha   90.00
_cell.angle_beta   90.00
_cell.angle_gamma   90.00
#
_symmetry.space_group_name_H-M   'P 1'
#
loop_
_entity.id
_entity.type
_entity.pdbx_description
1 polymer ?
#
loop_
_entity_poly.entity_id
_entity_poly.type
_entity_poly.pdbx_seq_one_letter_code
_entity_poly.pdbx_strand_id
1 'polypeptide(L)' 'TTHTAHWFVERGFRAASLEDLPPLKREAYNHARKSKVLVKNLAG' A
#
# COMPACT_ATOMS: atom_id res chain seq x y z
N THR A 1 17.00 10.04 0.71
CA THR A 1 16.47 8.91 1.51
C THR A 1 14.97 9.04 1.65
N THR A 2 14.20 8.15 1.03
CA THR A 2 12.74 8.17 1.14
C THR A 2 12.33 7.57 2.47
N HIS A 3 12.30 8.41 3.52
CA HIS A 3 12.05 7.96 4.89
C HIS A 3 10.66 7.35 5.08
N THR A 4 9.65 7.86 4.37
CA THR A 4 8.26 7.42 4.54
C THR A 4 8.05 5.97 4.10
N ALA A 5 8.46 5.60 2.87
CA ALA A 5 8.29 4.23 2.38
C ALA A 5 9.12 3.23 3.19
N HIS A 6 10.36 3.60 3.55
CA HIS A 6 11.24 2.77 4.37
C HIS A 6 10.64 2.50 5.75
N TRP A 7 10.09 3.52 6.41
CA TRP A 7 9.44 3.39 7.71
C TRP A 7 8.22 2.46 7.71
N PHE A 8 7.47 2.41 6.60
CA PHE A 8 6.38 1.44 6.44
C PHE A 8 6.93 0.01 6.29
N VAL A 9 7.99 -0.17 5.51
CA VAL A 9 8.61 -1.48 5.31
C VAL A 9 9.10 -2.08 6.63
N GLU A 10 9.79 -1.28 7.45
CA GLU A 10 10.26 -1.72 8.77
C GLU A 10 9.13 -2.12 9.73
N ARG A 11 7.92 -1.56 9.54
CA ARG A 11 6.73 -1.89 10.34
C ARG A 11 5.99 -3.14 9.84
N GLY A 12 6.56 -3.83 8.86
CA GLY A 12 5.97 -5.02 8.24
C GLY A 12 4.98 -4.72 7.13
N PHE A 13 4.97 -3.49 6.58
CA PHE A 13 4.27 -3.24 5.33
C PHE A 13 5.15 -3.68 4.16
N ARG A 14 4.55 -4.15 3.08
CA ARG A 14 5.23 -4.46 1.83
C ARG A 14 4.65 -3.62 0.70
N ALA A 15 5.47 -3.27 -0.28
CA ALA A 15 4.97 -2.66 -1.51
C ALA A 15 4.03 -3.66 -2.19
N ALA A 16 2.88 -3.17 -2.62
CA ALA A 16 1.90 -3.95 -3.36
C ALA A 16 1.35 -3.11 -4.51
N SER A 17 0.68 -3.79 -5.43
CA SER A 17 0.03 -3.16 -6.57
C SER A 17 -1.44 -2.91 -6.28
N LEU A 18 -2.10 -2.09 -7.11
CA LEU A 18 -3.54 -1.84 -7.00
C LEU A 18 -4.38 -3.11 -7.21
N GLU A 19 -3.82 -4.10 -7.91
CA GLU A 19 -4.42 -5.42 -8.08
C GLU A 19 -4.52 -6.21 -6.76
N ASP A 20 -3.58 -6.01 -5.82
CA ASP A 20 -3.58 -6.63 -4.50
C ASP A 20 -4.62 -5.99 -3.55
N LEU A 21 -5.13 -4.80 -3.89
CA LEU A 21 -6.19 -4.18 -3.10
C LEU A 21 -7.52 -4.93 -3.30
N PRO A 22 -8.32 -5.08 -2.24
CA PRO A 22 -9.71 -5.53 -2.37
C PRO A 22 -10.48 -4.64 -3.35
N PRO A 23 -11.43 -5.19 -4.13
CA PRO A 23 -12.14 -4.46 -5.17
C PRO A 23 -12.77 -3.15 -4.67
N LEU A 24 -13.38 -3.15 -3.49
CA LEU A 24 -13.97 -1.96 -2.86
C LEU A 24 -12.94 -0.83 -2.63
N LYS A 25 -11.71 -1.17 -2.18
CA LYS A 25 -10.64 -0.19 -1.97
C LYS A 25 -10.01 0.25 -3.28
N ARG A 26 -10.00 -0.63 -4.29
CA ARG A 26 -9.51 -0.33 -5.64
C ARG A 26 -10.43 0.65 -6.35
N GLU A 27 -11.75 0.51 -6.22
CA GLU A 27 -12.73 1.44 -6.79
C GLU A 27 -12.69 2.81 -6.10
N ALA A 28 -12.48 2.84 -4.78
CA ALA A 28 -12.27 4.08 -4.05
C ALA A 28 -10.85 4.67 -4.22
N TYR A 29 -9.95 3.99 -4.94
CA TYR A 29 -8.58 4.42 -5.10
C TYR A 29 -8.47 5.55 -6.13
N ASN A 30 -7.85 6.67 -5.72
CA ASN A 30 -7.66 7.80 -6.61
C ASN A 30 -6.42 7.62 -7.50
N HIS A 31 -6.64 7.19 -8.75
CA HIS A 31 -5.60 7.01 -9.76
C HIS A 31 -4.85 8.30 -10.14
N ALA A 32 -5.45 9.48 -9.96
CA ALA A 32 -4.81 10.77 -10.28
C ALA A 32 -3.63 11.08 -9.36
N ARG A 33 -3.61 10.53 -8.14
CA ARG A 33 -2.53 10.74 -7.17
C ARG A 33 -1.32 9.82 -7.35
N LYS A 34 -1.38 8.80 -8.22
CA LYS A 34 -0.30 7.80 -8.44
C LYS A 34 0.41 7.37 -7.13
N SER A 35 -0.36 7.19 -6.06
CA SER A 35 0.20 6.87 -4.75
C SER A 35 0.84 5.48 -4.75
N LYS A 36 1.89 5.29 -3.95
CA LYS A 36 2.48 3.96 -3.75
C LYS A 36 1.61 3.19 -2.78
N VAL A 37 1.13 2.01 -3.20
CA VAL A 37 0.31 1.14 -2.35
C VAL A 37 1.24 0.30 -1.49
N LEU A 38 1.00 0.31 -0.18
CA LEU A 38 1.68 -0.55 0.77
C LEU A 38 0.62 -1.33 1.55
N VAL A 39 0.80 -2.64 1.65
CA VAL A 39 -0.10 -3.55 2.37
C VAL A 39 0.62 -4.18 3.54
N LYS A 40 -0.05 -4.34 4.67
CA LYS A 40 0.44 -5.11 5.80
C LYS A 40 -0.49 -6.29 5.99
N ASN A 41 0.05 -7.50 5.95
CA ASN A 41 -0.74 -8.67 6.28
C ASN A 41 -0.88 -8.74 7.80
N LEU A 42 -2.08 -8.50 8.30
CA LEU A 42 -2.42 -8.75 9.70
C LEU A 42 -2.92 -10.19 9.76
N ALA A 43 -1.99 -11.15 9.70
CA ALA A 43 -2.33 -12.51 10.08
C ALA A 43 -2.60 -12.50 11.59
N GLY A 44 -3.80 -12.91 11.96
CA GLY A 44 -4.22 -13.08 13.36
C GLY A 44 -3.51 -14.23 14.04
#